data_AF-A0A3M1I7D9-F1
#
_entry.id   AF-A0A3M1I7D9-F1
#
_cell.length_a   1.000
_cell.length_b   1.000
_cell.length_c   1.000
_cell.angle_alpha   90.00
_cell.angle_beta   90.00
_cell.angle_gamma   90.00
#
_symmetry.space_group_name_H-M   'P 1'
#
loop_
_entity.id
_entity.type
_entity.pdbx_description
1 polymer ?
#
loop_
_entity_poly.entity_id
_entity_poly.type
_entity_poly.pdbx_seq_one_letter_code
_entity_poly.pdbx_strand_id
1 'polypeptide(L)'
;MKNTSLRHHRIEFRRIPLYPLLLGIYPVVALMGINVSEVKVDALWRPLTVLAVGSLLLFAALSLWLRDRHRAAVASAVLLFLFFTYGHVYGYLKTIQIGGFVVGRHRYLLPLWGVLGVLGLMWASRKLKRPETLTPILNLVALFLLIYPTFQIVSYSWEEARSRQLAAQRWQEGVKAENAPLGYLPDVYYIILDAYGR
;
A
#
# COMPACT_ATOMS: atom_id res chain seq x y z
N MET A 1 45.16 -4.56 33.71
CA MET A 1 44.45 -5.40 32.72
C MET A 1 43.22 -4.64 32.23
N LYS A 2 43.25 -4.12 30.99
CA LYS A 2 42.13 -3.40 30.36
C LYS A 2 41.16 -4.44 29.79
N ASN A 3 39.99 -4.61 30.41
CA ASN A 3 38.93 -5.43 29.87
C ASN A 3 37.99 -4.53 29.05
N THR A 4 38.33 -4.33 27.79
CA THR A 4 37.49 -3.64 26.81
C THR A 4 36.32 -4.54 26.42
N SER A 5 35.15 -4.30 27.03
CA SER A 5 33.90 -4.93 26.62
C SER A 5 33.54 -4.51 25.20
N LEU A 6 33.65 -5.44 24.26
CA LEU A 6 33.20 -5.28 22.88
C LEU A 6 31.67 -5.16 22.87
N ARG A 7 31.16 -3.93 22.94
CA ARG A 7 29.75 -3.58 22.64
C ARG A 7 29.43 -4.04 21.22
N HIS A 8 28.85 -5.21 21.11
CA HIS A 8 28.26 -5.69 19.88
C HIS A 8 27.20 -4.67 19.43
N HIS A 9 27.53 -3.90 18.39
CA HIS A 9 26.57 -3.13 17.59
C HIS A 9 25.69 -4.11 16.79
N ARG A 10 24.99 -5.03 17.47
CA ARG A 10 23.88 -5.76 16.86
C ARG A 10 22.76 -4.75 16.68
N ILE A 11 22.71 -4.22 15.48
CA ILE A 11 21.88 -3.12 15.03
C ILE A 11 20.48 -3.15 15.68
N GLU A 12 20.10 -2.05 16.31
CA GLU A 12 18.85 -1.84 17.05
C GLU A 12 17.57 -1.89 16.18
N PHE A 13 17.64 -2.30 14.91
CA PHE A 13 16.51 -2.39 13.99
C PHE A 13 15.33 -3.21 14.54
N ARG A 14 15.59 -4.18 15.44
CA ARG A 14 14.53 -4.95 16.11
C ARG A 14 13.69 -4.16 17.12
N ARG A 15 14.14 -2.97 17.53
CA ARG A 15 13.46 -2.14 18.54
C ARG A 15 12.75 -0.92 17.95
N ILE A 16 12.99 -0.56 16.69
CA ILE A 16 12.33 0.60 16.09
C ILE A 16 10.99 0.15 15.49
N PRO A 17 9.85 0.72 15.92
CA PRO A 17 8.55 0.40 15.35
C PRO A 17 8.36 1.06 13.99
N LEU A 18 8.71 0.34 12.92
CA LEU A 18 8.56 0.78 11.53
C LEU A 18 7.17 0.46 10.98
N TYR A 19 6.49 -0.54 11.55
CA TYR A 19 5.19 -1.02 11.11
C TYR A 19 4.09 0.06 11.03
N PRO A 20 4.04 1.14 11.84
CA PRO A 20 3.04 2.20 11.61
C PRO A 20 3.17 2.84 10.22
N LEU A 21 4.40 3.12 9.77
CA LEU A 21 4.65 3.66 8.44
C LEU A 21 4.36 2.61 7.36
N LEU A 22 4.85 1.38 7.53
CA LEU A 22 4.67 0.30 6.56
C LEU A 22 3.19 -0.05 6.34
N LEU A 23 2.40 -0.12 7.42
CA LEU A 23 0.95 -0.31 7.35
C LEU A 23 0.24 0.91 6.78
N GLY A 24 0.77 2.12 7.02
CA GLY A 24 0.25 3.36 6.44
C GLY A 24 0.35 3.38 4.92
N ILE A 25 1.49 2.96 4.36
CA ILE A 25 1.72 2.96 2.90
C ILE A 25 1.11 1.75 2.19
N TYR A 26 0.93 0.63 2.91
CA TYR A 26 0.47 -0.64 2.34
C TYR A 26 -0.77 -0.51 1.44
N PRO A 27 -1.88 0.14 1.84
CA PRO A 27 -3.09 0.20 1.02
C PRO A 27 -2.87 0.86 -0.35
N VAL A 28 -2.02 1.89 -0.41
CA VAL A 28 -1.72 2.59 -1.67
C VAL A 28 -0.82 1.75 -2.57
N VAL A 29 0.17 1.07 -2.00
CA VAL A 29 1.01 0.12 -2.77
C VAL A 29 0.17 -1.06 -3.26
N ALA A 30 -0.72 -1.60 -2.42
CA ALA A 30 -1.62 -2.69 -2.79
C ALA A 30 -2.61 -2.30 -3.89
N LEU A 31 -3.22 -1.10 -3.78
CA LEU A 31 -4.12 -0.59 -4.80
C LEU A 31 -3.39 -0.38 -6.12
N MET A 32 -2.18 0.17 -6.09
CA MET A 32 -1.34 0.32 -7.27
C MET A 32 -0.99 -1.02 -7.91
N GLY A 33 -0.60 -2.03 -7.11
CA GLY A 33 -0.27 -3.37 -7.62
C GLY A 33 -1.42 -4.05 -8.36
N ILE A 34 -2.64 -3.95 -7.82
CA ILE A 34 -3.84 -4.53 -8.45
C ILE A 34 -4.24 -3.78 -9.73
N ASN A 35 -3.96 -2.48 -9.81
CA ASN A 35 -4.35 -1.63 -10.94
C ASN A 35 -3.18 -1.22 -11.83
N VAL A 36 -2.04 -1.91 -11.75
CA VAL A 36 -0.81 -1.50 -12.43
C VAL A 36 -0.95 -1.50 -13.96
N SER A 37 -1.88 -2.30 -14.51
CA SER A 37 -2.22 -2.29 -15.93
C SER A 37 -3.04 -1.08 -16.37
N GLU A 38 -3.78 -0.47 -15.45
CA GLU A 38 -4.75 0.59 -15.73
C GLU A 38 -4.24 1.98 -15.34
N VAL A 39 -3.27 2.06 -14.43
CA VAL A 39 -2.81 3.31 -13.83
C VAL A 39 -1.30 3.45 -13.99
N LYS A 40 -0.85 4.62 -14.45
CA LYS A 40 0.58 4.95 -14.55
C LYS A 40 1.23 4.95 -13.16
N VAL A 41 2.41 4.33 -13.06
CA VAL A 41 3.21 4.26 -11.82
C VAL A 41 3.49 5.65 -11.23
N ASP A 42 3.60 6.69 -12.06
CA ASP A 42 3.80 8.08 -11.58
C ASP A 42 2.65 8.59 -10.70
N ALA A 43 1.45 8.03 -10.83
CA ALA A 43 0.31 8.38 -10.00
C ALA A 43 0.45 7.88 -8.55
N LEU A 44 1.38 6.95 -8.29
CA LEU A 44 1.64 6.38 -6.95
C LEU A 44 2.17 7.43 -5.97
N TRP A 45 3.03 8.35 -6.42
CA TRP A 45 3.81 9.21 -5.52
C TRP A 45 2.94 10.10 -4.63
N ARG A 46 1.91 10.74 -5.20
CA ARG A 46 1.01 11.64 -4.46
C ARG A 46 0.31 10.94 -3.28
N PRO A 47 -0.49 9.87 -3.49
CA PRO A 47 -1.15 9.18 -2.39
C PRO A 47 -0.16 8.47 -1.45
N LEU A 48 0.98 7.99 -1.96
CA LEU A 48 2.02 7.38 -1.14
C LEU A 48 2.59 8.39 -0.13
N THR A 49 2.93 9.61 -0.59
CA THR A 49 3.41 10.68 0.28
C THR A 49 2.36 11.07 1.32
N VAL A 50 1.10 11.24 0.91
CA VAL A 50 0.01 11.63 1.82
C VAL A 50 -0.17 10.61 2.94
N LEU A 51 -0.22 9.31 2.62
CA LEU A 51 -0.38 8.27 3.64
C LEU A 51 0.89 8.02 4.47
N ALA A 52 2.08 8.14 3.86
CA ALA A 52 3.34 8.07 4.59
C ALA A 52 3.42 9.19 5.64
N VAL A 53 3.17 10.44 5.24
CA VAL A 53 3.15 11.60 6.15
C VAL A 53 2.03 11.45 7.18
N GLY A 54 0.81 11.09 6.76
CA GLY A 54 -0.32 10.90 7.67
C GLY A 54 -0.06 9.84 8.75
N SER A 55 0.52 8.69 8.36
CA SER A 55 0.88 7.62 9.30
C SER A 55 2.01 8.04 10.27
N LEU A 56 3.01 8.79 9.80
CA LEU A 56 4.06 9.34 10.64
C LEU A 56 3.53 10.38 11.62
N LEU A 57 2.64 11.28 11.17
CA LEU A 57 2.02 12.29 12.02
C LEU A 57 1.13 11.64 13.09
N LEU A 58 0.33 10.64 12.71
CA LEU A 58 -0.47 9.86 13.65
C LEU A 58 0.42 9.19 14.71
N PHE A 59 1.49 8.52 14.26
CA PHE A 59 2.44 7.86 15.17
C PHE A 59 3.16 8.85 16.09
N ALA A 60 3.58 10.01 15.57
CA ALA A 60 4.20 11.06 16.34
C ALA A 60 3.23 11.63 17.39
N ALA A 61 2.00 11.97 16.99
CA ALA A 61 0.96 12.47 17.89
C ALA A 61 0.66 11.48 19.03
N LEU A 62 0.52 10.20 18.71
CA LEU A 62 0.31 9.16 19.73
C LEU A 62 1.55 8.94 20.60
N SER A 63 2.76 9.09 20.04
CA SER A 63 4.01 9.00 20.82
C SER A 63 4.13 10.14 21.83
N LEU A 64 3.71 11.35 21.45
CA LEU A 64 3.64 12.51 22.31
C LEU A 64 2.58 12.31 23.42
N TRP A 65 1.41 11.80 23.05
CA TRP A 65 0.29 11.60 23.97
C TRP A 65 0.54 10.47 24.99
N LEU A 66 1.00 9.31 24.52
CA LEU A 66 1.22 8.13 25.36
C LEU A 66 2.59 8.13 26.04
N ARG A 67 3.53 8.97 25.58
CA ARG A 67 4.92 9.06 26.06
C ARG A 67 5.69 7.74 26.01
N ASP A 68 5.22 6.78 25.23
CA ASP A 68 5.80 5.45 25.01
C ASP A 68 5.69 5.12 23.52
N ARG A 69 6.84 5.06 22.83
CA ARG A 69 6.90 4.84 21.38
C ARG A 69 6.35 3.48 20.97
N HIS A 70 6.50 2.44 21.79
CA HIS A 70 6.01 1.11 21.45
C HIS A 70 4.48 1.03 21.60
N ARG A 71 3.92 1.60 22.68
CA ARG A 71 2.46 1.69 22.84
C ARG A 71 1.83 2.55 21.76
N ALA A 72 2.46 3.69 21.44
CA ALA A 72 2.02 4.57 20.37
C ALA A 72 2.03 3.89 19.01
N ALA A 73 3.04 3.07 18.73
CA ALA A 73 3.09 2.32 17.48
C ALA A 73 1.96 1.30 17.39
N VAL A 74 1.68 0.56 18.47
CA VAL A 74 0.57 -0.42 18.49
C VAL A 74 -0.77 0.30 18.33
N ALA A 75 -0.97 1.41 19.05
CA ALA A 75 -2.15 2.26 18.91
C ALA A 75 -2.31 2.78 17.47
N SER A 76 -1.22 3.22 16.83
CA SER A 76 -1.22 3.67 15.44
C SER A 76 -1.63 2.54 14.49
N ALA A 77 -1.07 1.34 14.66
CA ALA A 77 -1.43 0.19 13.83
C ALA A 77 -2.91 -0.19 13.97
N VAL A 78 -3.46 -0.16 15.18
CA VAL A 78 -4.89 -0.41 15.41
C VAL A 78 -5.75 0.63 14.68
N LEU A 79 -5.43 1.92 14.81
CA LEU A 79 -6.19 2.98 14.15
C LEU A 79 -6.06 2.93 12.62
N LEU A 80 -4.86 2.71 12.10
CA LEU A 80 -4.63 2.55 10.65
C LEU A 80 -5.40 1.34 10.12
N PHE A 81 -5.35 0.20 10.82
CA PHE A 81 -6.09 -1.00 10.46
C PHE A 81 -7.59 -0.72 10.39
N LEU A 82 -8.18 -0.11 11.42
CA LEU A 82 -9.60 0.23 11.45
C LEU A 82 -9.98 1.22 10.35
N PHE A 83 -9.15 2.25 10.12
CA PHE A 83 -9.37 3.27 9.10
C PHE A 83 -9.41 2.65 7.69
N PHE A 84 -8.41 1.85 7.32
CA PHE A 84 -8.33 1.28 5.98
C PHE A 84 -9.33 0.13 5.75
N THR A 85 -9.67 -0.64 6.78
CA THR A 85 -10.64 -1.73 6.65
C THR A 85 -12.09 -1.25 6.63
N TYR A 86 -12.38 -0.04 7.13
CA TYR A 86 -13.75 0.50 7.18
C TYR A 86 -14.44 0.46 5.81
N GLY A 87 -13.80 0.98 4.77
CA GLY A 87 -14.38 1.04 3.42
C GLY A 87 -14.68 -0.34 2.83
N HIS A 88 -13.79 -1.31 3.06
CA HIS A 88 -13.97 -2.69 2.62
C HIS A 88 -15.14 -3.37 3.33
N VAL A 89 -15.20 -3.26 4.67
CA VAL A 89 -16.28 -3.88 5.44
C VAL A 89 -17.62 -3.19 5.15
N TYR A 90 -17.64 -1.87 5.03
CA TYR A 90 -18.83 -1.13 4.60
C TYR A 90 -19.29 -1.59 3.21
N GLY A 91 -18.37 -1.68 2.25
CA GLY A 91 -18.64 -2.10 0.88
C GLY A 91 -19.22 -3.50 0.78
N TYR A 92 -18.79 -4.41 1.66
CA TYR A 92 -19.33 -5.76 1.77
C TYR A 92 -20.68 -5.79 2.51
N LEU A 93 -20.80 -5.13 3.66
CA LEU A 93 -22.02 -5.20 4.47
C LEU A 93 -23.19 -4.41 3.89
N LYS A 94 -22.94 -3.41 3.03
CA LYS A 94 -24.03 -2.65 2.40
C LYS A 94 -24.84 -3.49 1.41
N THR A 95 -24.28 -4.60 0.90
CA THR A 95 -24.99 -5.51 -0.01
C THR A 95 -25.82 -6.56 0.73
N ILE A 96 -25.59 -6.74 2.03
CA ILE A 96 -26.27 -7.75 2.84
C ILE A 96 -27.53 -7.15 3.46
N GLN A 97 -28.66 -7.80 3.19
CA GLN A 97 -29.95 -7.51 3.81
C GLN A 97 -30.36 -8.69 4.69
N ILE A 98 -30.65 -8.43 5.96
CA ILE A 98 -31.15 -9.44 6.91
C ILE A 98 -32.53 -8.98 7.39
N GLY A 99 -33.57 -9.74 7.06
CA GLY A 99 -34.95 -9.41 7.45
C GLY A 99 -35.43 -8.03 6.99
N GLY A 100 -34.99 -7.57 5.81
CA GLY A 100 -35.32 -6.24 5.26
C GLY A 100 -34.45 -5.09 5.79
N PHE A 101 -33.52 -5.36 6.71
CA PHE A 101 -32.57 -4.36 7.21
C PHE A 101 -31.21 -4.46 6.50
N VAL A 102 -30.76 -3.34 5.94
CA VAL A 102 -29.40 -3.20 5.40
C VAL A 102 -28.43 -3.03 6.56
N VAL A 103 -27.61 -4.05 6.80
CA VAL A 103 -26.66 -4.11 7.93
C VAL A 103 -25.55 -3.07 7.77
N GLY A 104 -25.04 -2.87 6.55
CA GLY A 104 -23.95 -1.96 6.26
C GLY A 104 -24.29 -0.47 6.24
N ARG A 105 -25.32 0.01 6.94
CA ARG A 105 -25.60 1.45 7.01
C ARG A 105 -24.55 2.16 7.88
N HIS A 106 -24.05 3.33 7.43
CA HIS A 106 -23.08 4.14 8.18
C HIS A 106 -23.52 4.45 9.62
N ARG A 107 -24.83 4.63 9.85
CA ARG A 107 -25.41 4.92 11.16
C ARG A 107 -25.11 3.85 12.24
N TYR A 108 -24.90 2.60 11.83
CA TYR A 108 -24.58 1.49 12.74
C TYR A 108 -23.09 1.18 12.72
N LEU A 109 -22.48 1.24 11.53
CA LEU A 109 -21.08 0.87 11.34
C LEU A 109 -20.10 1.89 11.95
N LEU A 110 -20.40 3.20 11.87
CA LEU A 110 -19.53 4.23 12.45
C LEU A 110 -19.43 4.15 13.98
N PRO A 111 -20.54 4.05 14.75
CA PRO A 111 -20.45 3.85 16.19
C PRO A 111 -19.68 2.60 16.56
N LEU A 112 -19.89 1.49 15.84
CA LEU A 112 -19.16 0.24 16.07
C LEU A 112 -17.65 0.42 15.89
N TRP A 113 -17.22 1.06 14.79
CA TRP A 113 -15.80 1.37 14.55
C TRP A 113 -15.23 2.31 15.61
N GLY A 114 -16.02 3.29 16.07
CA GLY A 114 -15.64 4.17 17.18
C GLY A 114 -15.39 3.39 18.47
N VAL A 115 -16.29 2.48 18.84
CA VAL A 115 -16.13 1.61 20.02
C VAL A 115 -14.90 0.72 19.87
N LEU A 116 -14.70 0.08 18.73
CA LEU A 116 -13.51 -0.74 18.47
C LEU A 116 -12.21 0.08 18.55
N GLY A 117 -12.23 1.31 18.04
CA GLY A 117 -11.11 2.24 18.13
C GLY A 117 -10.78 2.61 19.58
N VAL A 118 -11.78 2.96 20.38
CA VAL A 118 -11.60 3.28 21.81
C VAL A 118 -11.07 2.06 22.57
N LEU A 119 -11.68 0.88 22.38
CA LEU A 119 -11.23 -0.36 23.02
C LEU A 119 -9.79 -0.71 22.65
N GLY A 120 -9.45 -0.58 21.37
CA GLY A 120 -8.11 -0.80 20.86
C GLY A 120 -7.08 0.16 21.43
N LEU A 121 -7.42 1.45 21.53
CA LEU A 121 -6.58 2.46 22.18
C LEU A 121 -6.42 2.19 23.68
N MET A 122 -7.48 1.82 24.39
CA MET A 122 -7.43 1.47 25.82
C MET A 122 -6.55 0.23 26.04
N TRP A 123 -6.67 -0.78 25.18
CA TRP A 123 -5.85 -1.97 25.23
C TRP A 123 -4.36 -1.65 25.01
N ALA A 124 -4.04 -0.94 23.93
CA ALA A 124 -2.66 -0.56 23.58
C ALA A 124 -2.02 0.35 24.63
N SER A 125 -2.80 1.29 25.21
CA SER A 125 -2.28 2.26 26.18
C SER A 125 -2.17 1.71 27.61
N ARG A 126 -3.09 0.85 28.06
CA ARG A 126 -3.20 0.47 29.49
C ARG A 126 -3.03 -1.02 29.77
N LYS A 127 -3.42 -1.91 28.86
CA LYS A 127 -3.44 -3.36 29.11
C LYS A 127 -2.22 -4.09 28.55
N LEU A 128 -1.55 -3.51 27.55
CA LEU A 128 -0.39 -4.11 26.92
C LEU A 128 0.85 -3.98 27.82
N LYS A 129 1.29 -5.12 28.37
CA LYS A 129 2.38 -5.16 29.36
C LYS A 129 3.78 -5.00 28.75
N ARG A 130 4.00 -5.54 27.54
CA ARG A 130 5.30 -5.56 26.83
C ARG A 130 5.13 -5.20 25.35
N PRO A 131 4.76 -3.95 25.03
CA PRO A 131 4.54 -3.52 23.64
C PRO A 131 5.78 -3.66 22.74
N GLU A 132 6.97 -3.63 23.32
CA GLU A 132 8.25 -3.78 22.64
C GLU A 132 8.44 -5.17 22.01
N THR A 133 7.84 -6.23 22.57
CA THR A 133 7.96 -7.59 22.03
C THR A 133 7.16 -7.78 20.74
N LEU A 134 6.10 -6.99 20.54
CA LEU A 134 5.29 -7.01 19.32
C LEU A 134 5.99 -6.30 18.16
N THR A 135 6.92 -5.39 18.44
CA THR A 135 7.58 -4.57 17.43
C THR A 135 8.26 -5.39 16.31
N PRO A 136 9.13 -6.37 16.60
CA PRO A 136 9.75 -7.16 15.54
C PRO A 136 8.74 -8.00 14.75
N ILE A 137 7.70 -8.52 15.41
CA ILE A 137 6.66 -9.34 14.77
C ILE A 137 5.84 -8.47 13.80
N LEU A 138 5.36 -7.32 14.27
CA LEU A 138 4.56 -6.41 13.45
C LEU A 138 5.36 -5.77 12.33
N ASN A 139 6.65 -5.47 12.54
CA ASN A 139 7.55 -5.05 11.45
C ASN A 139 7.64 -6.13 10.36
N LEU A 140 7.83 -7.39 10.77
CA LEU A 140 7.92 -8.51 9.83
C LEU A 140 6.61 -8.71 9.06
N VAL A 141 5.47 -8.68 9.75
CA VAL A 141 4.15 -8.79 9.11
C VAL A 141 3.92 -7.64 8.13
N ALA A 142 4.18 -6.40 8.53
CA ALA A 142 3.97 -5.24 7.67
C ALA A 142 4.92 -5.25 6.46
N LEU A 143 6.16 -5.70 6.63
CA LEU A 143 7.09 -5.91 5.52
C LEU A 143 6.59 -7.01 4.58
N PHE A 144 6.12 -8.13 5.13
CA PHE A 144 5.59 -9.25 4.34
C PHE A 144 4.37 -8.83 3.50
N LEU A 145 3.46 -8.04 4.07
CA LEU A 145 2.30 -7.49 3.35
C LEU A 145 2.69 -6.65 2.13
N LEU A 146 3.86 -6.01 2.13
CA LEU A 146 4.34 -5.21 1.00
C LEU A 146 4.99 -6.04 -0.11
N ILE A 147 5.39 -7.28 0.15
CA ILE A 147 6.12 -8.11 -0.83
C ILE A 147 5.26 -8.33 -2.07
N TYR A 148 4.05 -8.85 -1.91
CA TYR A 148 3.17 -9.20 -3.02
C TYR A 148 2.82 -8.01 -3.93
N PRO A 149 2.31 -6.87 -3.42
CA PRO A 149 1.97 -5.76 -4.29
C PRO A 149 3.19 -5.07 -4.91
N THR A 150 4.32 -5.03 -4.20
CA THR A 150 5.58 -4.53 -4.78
C THR A 150 6.05 -5.44 -5.91
N PHE A 151 5.95 -6.76 -5.74
CA PHE A 151 6.28 -7.73 -6.78
C PHE A 151 5.42 -7.51 -8.04
N GLN A 152 4.11 -7.30 -7.89
CA GLN A 152 3.22 -6.99 -9.03
C GLN A 152 3.65 -5.72 -9.78
N ILE A 153 3.94 -4.64 -9.04
CA ILE A 153 4.37 -3.37 -9.64
C ILE A 153 5.68 -3.56 -10.41
N VAL A 154 6.66 -4.21 -9.79
CA VAL A 154 7.98 -4.44 -10.39
C VAL A 154 7.86 -5.35 -11.60
N SER A 155 7.16 -6.48 -11.51
CA SER A 155 7.01 -7.44 -12.61
C SER A 155 6.33 -6.81 -13.82
N TYR A 156 5.28 -6.02 -13.59
CA TYR A 156 4.58 -5.32 -14.67
C TYR A 156 5.47 -4.26 -15.31
N SER A 157 6.12 -3.41 -14.51
CA SER A 157 6.99 -2.34 -15.02
C SER A 157 8.16 -2.88 -15.83
N TRP A 158 8.67 -4.06 -15.46
CA TRP A 158 9.73 -4.75 -16.20
C TRP A 158 9.24 -5.25 -17.56
N GLU A 159 8.08 -5.91 -17.60
CA GLU A 159 7.51 -6.43 -18.84
C GLU A 159 7.09 -5.30 -19.79
N GLU A 160 6.55 -4.20 -19.25
CA GLU A 160 6.20 -3.00 -20.01
C GLU A 160 7.45 -2.36 -20.62
N ALA A 161 8.53 -2.18 -19.85
CA ALA A 161 9.78 -1.63 -20.35
C ALA A 161 10.37 -2.49 -21.47
N ARG A 162 10.37 -3.82 -21.29
CA ARG A 162 10.83 -4.78 -22.30
C ARG A 162 9.99 -4.71 -23.57
N SER A 163 8.67 -4.66 -23.44
CA SER A 163 7.74 -4.59 -24.57
C SER A 163 7.93 -3.30 -25.37
N ARG A 164 8.10 -2.16 -24.69
CA ARG A 164 8.42 -0.87 -25.32
C ARG A 164 9.75 -0.91 -26.08
N GLN A 165 10.78 -1.53 -25.51
CA GLN A 165 12.08 -1.67 -26.17
C GLN A 165 11.98 -2.54 -27.44
N LEU A 166 11.28 -3.66 -27.38
CA LEU A 166 11.07 -4.54 -28.53
C LEU A 166 10.24 -3.85 -29.62
N ALA A 167 9.21 -3.08 -29.24
CA ALA A 167 8.42 -2.28 -30.18
C ALA A 167 9.27 -1.21 -30.86
N ALA A 168 10.13 -0.51 -30.12
CA ALA A 168 11.04 0.48 -30.67
C ALA A 168 12.06 -0.12 -31.65
N GLN A 169 12.59 -1.31 -31.35
CA GLN A 169 13.48 -2.05 -32.26
C GLN A 169 12.77 -2.45 -33.55
N ARG A 170 11.56 -3.02 -33.46
CA ARG A 170 10.75 -3.37 -34.63
C ARG A 170 10.39 -2.15 -35.48
N TRP A 171 10.09 -1.02 -34.84
CA TRP A 171 9.85 0.24 -35.54
C TRP A 171 11.08 0.68 -36.34
N GLN A 172 12.27 0.63 -35.73
CA GLN A 172 13.53 0.95 -36.41
C GLN A 172 13.85 -0.01 -37.56
N GLU A 173 13.53 -1.31 -37.42
CA GLU A 173 13.67 -2.30 -38.48
C GLU A 173 12.67 -2.08 -39.63
N GLY A 174 11.42 -1.76 -39.31
CA GLY A 174 10.38 -1.44 -40.30
C GLY A 174 10.70 -0.19 -41.12
N VAL A 175 11.16 0.88 -40.47
CA VAL A 175 11.60 2.11 -41.14
C VAL A 175 12.81 1.85 -42.07
N LYS A 176 13.68 0.89 -41.75
CA LYS A 176 14.78 0.49 -42.64
C LYS A 176 14.27 -0.30 -43.85
N ALA A 177 13.25 -1.13 -43.68
CA ALA A 177 12.63 -1.90 -44.77
C ALA A 177 11.82 -1.03 -45.75
N GLU A 178 11.25 0.09 -45.29
CA GLU A 178 10.49 1.05 -46.11
C GLU A 178 11.39 1.81 -47.12
N ASN A 179 12.71 1.85 -46.91
CA ASN A 179 13.68 2.41 -47.86
C ASN A 179 14.07 1.42 -48.99
N ALA A 180 13.45 0.24 -49.06
CA ALA A 180 13.59 -0.69 -50.18
C ALA A 180 12.79 -0.17 -51.41
N PRO A 181 13.24 -0.43 -52.65
CA PRO A 181 12.53 0.04 -53.84
C PRO A 181 11.06 -0.41 -53.82
N LEU A 182 10.15 0.54 -54.06
CA LEU A 182 8.69 0.41 -54.03
C LEU A 182 8.18 -0.63 -55.04
N GLY A 183 8.37 -1.91 -54.76
CA GLY A 183 7.74 -3.02 -55.45
C GLY A 183 6.45 -3.39 -54.74
N TYR A 184 5.31 -3.15 -55.41
CA TYR A 184 3.95 -3.63 -55.09
C TYR A 184 3.73 -4.08 -53.63
N LEU A 185 3.74 -3.13 -52.69
CA LEU A 185 3.34 -3.39 -51.31
C LEU A 185 1.81 -3.29 -51.19
N PRO A 186 1.18 -4.16 -50.40
CA PRO A 186 -0.27 -4.12 -50.19
C PRO A 186 -0.71 -2.88 -49.39
N ASP A 187 -1.90 -2.37 -49.68
CA ASP A 187 -2.50 -1.23 -48.98
C ASP A 187 -2.89 -1.58 -47.53
N VAL A 188 -2.47 -0.75 -46.57
CA VAL A 188 -2.84 -0.88 -45.15
C VAL A 188 -3.80 0.23 -44.76
N TYR A 189 -5.05 -0.13 -44.45
CA TYR A 189 -6.08 0.80 -43.99
C TYR A 189 -6.10 0.86 -42.46
N TYR A 190 -5.90 2.05 -41.88
CA TYR A 190 -6.15 2.30 -40.47
C TYR A 190 -7.60 2.75 -40.27
N ILE A 191 -8.42 1.88 -39.68
CA ILE A 191 -9.79 2.23 -39.28
C ILE A 191 -9.74 2.61 -37.80
N ILE A 192 -9.75 3.91 -37.52
CA ILE A 192 -9.85 4.44 -36.15
C ILE A 192 -11.33 4.57 -35.84
N LEU A 193 -11.85 3.67 -35.01
CA LEU A 193 -13.21 3.74 -34.52
C LEU A 193 -13.27 4.74 -33.38
N ASP A 194 -13.92 5.88 -33.63
CA ASP A 194 -14.17 6.90 -32.62
C ASP A 194 -15.29 6.41 -31.68
N ALA A 195 -14.92 5.95 -30.49
CA ALA A 195 -15.87 5.61 -29.45
C ALA A 195 -16.24 6.88 -28.67
N TYR A 196 -17.14 7.68 -29.22
CA TYR A 196 -17.84 8.73 -28.45
C TYR A 196 -18.74 8.05 -27.41
N GLY A 197 -18.19 7.79 -26.22
CA GLY A 197 -18.96 7.50 -25.02
C GLY A 197 -19.55 8.81 -24.48
N ARG A 198 -20.87 8.95 -24.53
CA ARG A 198 -21.62 10.01 -23.84
C ARG A 198 -21.66 9.76 -22.34
#